data_AF-A0A7L7L8E8-F1
#
_entry.id   AF-A0A7L7L8E8-F1
#
_cell.length_a   1.000
_cell.length_b   1.000
_cell.length_c   1.000
_cell.angle_alpha   90.00
_cell.angle_beta   90.00
_cell.angle_gamma   90.00
#
_symmetry.space_group_name_H-M   'P 1'
#
loop_
_entity.id
_entity.type
_entity.pdbx_description
1 polymer ?
#
loop_
_entity_poly.entity_id
_entity_poly.type
_entity_poly.pdbx_seq_one_letter_code
_entity_poly.pdbx_strand_id
1 'polypeptide(L)'
;MKAILFSILFSNTVFLACSQDIAPEKVPAIVKNAQQVKFPDATEVEWEKKPKGYEVEFNIGLTDYTALITSAGKITYYEQEIQANELPAPITAIIQKQFAGYTVDGNDLDKITNNGEFFYRVDLEKNHRDITRVFSATGKVVPDPTL
;
A
#
# COMPACT_ATOMS: atom_id res chain seq x y z
N MET A 1 42.26 23.63 33.64
CA MET A 1 40.78 23.56 33.57
C MET A 1 40.27 24.88 32.98
N LYS A 2 39.15 24.84 32.23
CA LYS A 2 38.51 25.89 31.40
C LYS A 2 38.91 25.76 29.91
N ALA A 3 38.25 24.87 29.16
CA ALA A 3 36.91 24.93 28.54
C ALA A 3 37.03 25.43 27.09
N ILE A 4 37.01 24.48 26.16
CA ILE A 4 36.96 24.70 24.72
C ILE A 4 35.49 24.93 24.34
N LEU A 5 35.18 26.10 23.78
CA LEU A 5 33.88 26.38 23.16
C LEU A 5 33.93 25.93 21.69
N PHE A 6 33.31 24.78 21.40
CA PHE A 6 32.90 24.41 20.04
C PHE A 6 31.45 24.85 19.85
N SER A 7 31.24 25.89 19.05
CA SER A 7 29.91 26.21 18.52
C SER A 7 29.61 25.23 17.39
N ILE A 8 28.73 24.26 17.65
CA ILE A 8 28.15 23.40 16.60
C ILE A 8 26.78 23.96 16.27
N LEU A 9 26.69 24.61 15.12
CA LEU A 9 25.42 25.03 14.51
C LEU A 9 24.78 23.76 13.92
N PHE A 10 23.91 23.10 14.68
CA PHE A 10 23.09 21.99 14.17
C PHE A 10 21.99 22.59 13.28
N SER A 11 22.27 22.68 11.99
CA SER A 11 21.25 22.91 10.97
C SER A 11 20.35 21.68 10.89
N ASN A 12 19.19 21.75 11.54
CA ASN A 12 18.12 20.77 11.40
C ASN A 12 17.47 20.95 10.02
N THR A 13 17.97 20.27 8.99
CA THR A 13 17.21 20.02 7.77
C THR A 13 16.24 18.87 8.05
N VAL A 14 15.03 19.24 8.48
CA VAL A 14 13.88 18.34 8.46
C VAL A 14 13.55 18.09 6.99
N PHE A 15 13.85 16.89 6.49
CA PHE A 15 13.30 16.42 5.22
C PHE A 15 11.81 16.15 5.42
N LEU A 16 10.99 17.18 5.19
CA LEU A 16 9.58 16.98 4.91
C LEU A 16 9.49 16.38 3.50
N ALA A 17 9.51 15.04 3.42
CA ALA A 17 9.03 14.34 2.25
C ALA A 17 7.50 14.47 2.23
N CYS A 18 7.00 15.66 1.86
CA CYS A 18 5.62 15.81 1.48
C CYS A 18 5.45 15.04 0.16
N SER A 19 4.84 13.85 0.25
CA SER A 19 4.13 13.27 -0.88
C SER A 19 3.09 14.32 -1.33
N GLN A 20 3.16 14.71 -2.60
CA GLN A 20 2.25 15.68 -3.20
C GLN A 20 1.76 15.11 -4.51
N ASP A 21 0.46 15.21 -4.72
CA ASP A 21 -0.16 14.82 -5.98
C ASP A 21 0.45 15.59 -7.14
N ILE A 22 0.60 14.89 -8.25
CA ILE A 22 1.02 15.46 -9.52
C ILE A 22 -0.19 15.58 -10.43
N ALA A 23 -0.30 16.73 -11.08
CA ALA A 23 -1.35 16.95 -12.06
C ALA A 23 -1.30 15.88 -13.17
N PRO A 24 -2.45 15.34 -13.63
CA PRO A 24 -2.51 14.28 -14.64
C PRO A 24 -1.77 14.59 -15.95
N GLU A 25 -1.59 15.87 -16.29
CA GLU A 25 -0.85 16.35 -17.46
C GLU A 25 0.66 16.11 -17.33
N LYS A 26 1.18 16.03 -16.10
CA LYS A 26 2.59 15.75 -15.80
C LYS A 26 2.91 14.26 -15.81
N VAL A 27 1.89 13.39 -15.87
CA VAL A 27 2.05 11.95 -15.95
C VAL A 27 2.32 11.54 -17.42
N PRO A 28 3.41 10.81 -17.72
CA PRO A 28 3.70 10.36 -19.07
C PRO A 28 2.55 9.56 -19.68
N ALA A 29 2.30 9.73 -20.98
CA ALA A 29 1.18 9.08 -21.66
C ALA A 29 1.24 7.55 -21.57
N ILE A 30 2.44 6.95 -21.63
CA ILE A 30 2.61 5.50 -21.48
C ILE A 30 2.16 4.98 -20.11
N VAL A 31 2.32 5.78 -19.06
CA VAL A 31 1.93 5.45 -17.69
C VAL A 31 0.41 5.53 -17.54
N LYS A 32 -0.19 6.63 -18.03
CA LYS A 32 -1.66 6.78 -18.06
C LYS A 32 -2.34 5.67 -18.87
N ASN A 33 -1.79 5.36 -20.05
CA ASN A 33 -2.32 4.30 -20.89
C ASN A 33 -2.23 2.92 -20.20
N ALA A 34 -1.15 2.64 -19.47
CA ALA A 34 -1.02 1.39 -18.74
C ALA A 34 -2.11 1.22 -17.67
N GLN A 35 -2.42 2.29 -16.93
CA GLN A 35 -3.52 2.33 -15.96
C GLN A 35 -4.86 2.12 -16.66
N GLN A 36 -5.16 2.90 -17.71
CA GLN A 36 -6.45 2.83 -18.41
C GLN A 36 -6.70 1.48 -19.09
N VAL A 37 -5.66 0.83 -19.65
CA VAL A 37 -5.80 -0.50 -20.28
C VAL A 37 -6.05 -1.57 -19.23
N LYS A 38 -5.43 -1.47 -18.05
CA LYS A 38 -5.60 -2.47 -16.99
C LYS A 38 -6.88 -2.27 -16.18
N PHE A 39 -7.27 -1.02 -15.96
CA PHE A 39 -8.37 -0.57 -15.12
C PHE A 39 -9.25 0.42 -15.90
N PRO A 40 -9.99 -0.07 -16.92
CA PRO A 40 -10.75 0.80 -17.84
C PRO A 40 -11.88 1.58 -17.18
N ASP A 41 -12.39 1.08 -16.04
CA ASP A 41 -13.52 1.66 -15.30
C ASP A 41 -13.09 2.58 -14.15
N ALA A 42 -11.82 2.96 -14.10
CA ALA A 42 -11.28 3.78 -13.03
C ALA A 42 -11.87 5.21 -13.02
N THR A 43 -12.25 5.66 -11.84
CA THR A 43 -12.74 7.00 -11.53
C THR A 43 -11.88 7.64 -10.42
N GLU A 44 -12.03 8.95 -10.20
CA GLU A 44 -11.33 9.65 -9.10
C GLU A 44 -9.81 9.40 -9.10
N VAL A 45 -9.20 9.51 -10.29
CA VAL A 45 -7.80 9.13 -10.51
C VAL A 45 -6.85 10.22 -10.02
N GLU A 46 -6.06 9.89 -9.00
CA GLU A 46 -5.05 10.75 -8.38
C GLU A 46 -3.66 10.12 -8.56
N TRP A 47 -2.65 10.96 -8.79
CA TRP A 47 -1.31 10.49 -9.16
C TRP A 47 -0.26 11.06 -8.23
N GLU A 48 0.72 10.23 -7.87
CA GLU A 48 1.92 10.68 -7.18
C GLU A 48 3.20 10.21 -7.88
N LYS A 49 4.25 11.05 -7.87
CA LYS A 49 5.58 10.65 -8.33
C LYS A 49 6.36 9.96 -7.20
N LYS A 50 6.60 8.65 -7.34
CA LYS A 50 7.46 7.88 -6.43
C LYS A 50 8.86 7.64 -7.03
N PRO A 51 9.88 7.30 -6.21
CA PRO A 51 11.21 6.93 -6.72
C PRO A 51 11.19 5.77 -7.73
N LYS A 52 10.29 4.79 -7.55
CA LYS A 52 10.18 3.59 -8.41
C LYS A 52 9.28 3.78 -9.63
N GLY A 53 8.63 4.94 -9.81
CA GLY A 53 7.67 5.14 -10.89
C GLY A 53 6.62 6.20 -10.59
N TYR A 54 5.37 5.82 -10.72
CA TYR A 54 4.18 6.62 -10.48
C TYR A 54 3.21 5.75 -9.70
N GLU A 55 2.76 6.26 -8.56
CA GLU A 55 1.63 5.68 -7.85
C GLU A 55 0.35 6.33 -8.37
N VAL A 56 -0.69 5.54 -8.49
CA VAL A 56 -2.02 6.01 -8.87
C VAL A 56 -3.04 5.42 -7.93
N GLU A 57 -3.84 6.30 -7.34
CA GLU A 57 -5.00 5.96 -6.52
C GLU A 57 -6.24 6.26 -7.36
N PHE A 58 -7.23 5.35 -7.31
CA PHE A 58 -8.46 5.48 -8.09
C PHE A 58 -9.52 4.54 -7.56
N ASN A 59 -10.76 4.80 -7.95
CA ASN A 59 -11.91 3.99 -7.55
C ASN A 59 -12.42 3.16 -8.73
N ILE A 60 -12.82 1.92 -8.47
CA ILE A 60 -13.67 1.14 -9.38
C ILE A 60 -14.97 0.84 -8.62
N GLY A 61 -16.03 1.57 -8.97
CA GLY A 61 -17.27 1.51 -8.20
C GLY A 61 -17.08 2.12 -6.81
N LEU A 62 -17.19 1.30 -5.77
CA LEU A 62 -16.99 1.70 -4.36
C LEU A 62 -15.70 1.12 -3.76
N THR A 63 -14.84 0.54 -4.61
CA THR A 63 -13.60 -0.09 -4.18
C THR A 63 -12.43 0.80 -4.54
N ASP A 64 -11.63 1.13 -3.53
CA ASP A 64 -10.41 1.90 -3.69
C ASP A 64 -9.29 0.99 -4.18
N TYR A 65 -8.48 1.52 -5.11
CA TYR A 65 -7.33 0.84 -5.69
C TYR A 65 -6.11 1.75 -5.65
N THR A 66 -4.96 1.16 -5.34
CA THR A 66 -3.65 1.79 -5.47
C THR A 66 -2.79 0.95 -6.39
N ALA A 67 -2.14 1.56 -7.38
CA ALA A 67 -1.23 0.85 -8.29
C ALA A 67 0.10 1.58 -8.47
N LEU A 68 1.19 0.80 -8.53
CA LEU A 68 2.53 1.30 -8.84
C LEU A 68 2.91 0.95 -10.28
N ILE A 69 3.17 1.99 -11.06
CA ILE A 69 3.49 1.90 -12.48
C ILE A 69 4.89 2.48 -12.72
N THR A 70 5.77 1.68 -13.30
CA THR A 70 7.11 2.15 -13.68
C THR A 70 7.04 3.22 -14.78
N SER A 71 8.09 4.02 -14.95
CA SER A 71 8.16 5.03 -16.03
C SER A 71 8.03 4.44 -17.45
N ALA A 72 8.22 3.12 -17.60
CA ALA A 72 8.04 2.39 -18.86
C ALA A 72 6.61 1.85 -19.06
N GLY A 73 5.66 2.20 -18.18
CA GLY A 73 4.27 1.73 -18.26
C GLY A 73 4.04 0.30 -17.78
N LYS A 74 5.00 -0.30 -17.06
CA LYS A 74 4.79 -1.62 -16.43
C LYS A 74 4.15 -1.44 -15.05
N ILE A 75 2.99 -2.05 -14.83
CA ILE A 75 2.37 -2.20 -13.50
C ILE A 75 3.13 -3.31 -12.76
N THR A 76 3.79 -2.94 -11.66
CA THR A 76 4.55 -3.90 -10.83
C THR A 76 3.74 -4.38 -9.64
N TYR A 77 2.81 -3.55 -9.20
CA TYR A 77 2.01 -3.76 -8.01
C TYR A 77 0.67 -3.06 -8.16
N TYR A 78 -0.37 -3.67 -7.61
CA TYR A 78 -1.60 -2.97 -7.26
C TYR A 78 -2.27 -3.66 -6.08
N GLU A 79 -3.02 -2.91 -5.32
CA GLU A 79 -3.91 -3.41 -4.28
C GLU A 79 -5.30 -2.85 -4.45
N GLN A 80 -6.25 -3.51 -3.78
CA GLN A 80 -7.63 -3.09 -3.72
C GLN A 80 -8.15 -3.37 -2.33
N GLU A 81 -8.97 -2.47 -1.81
CA GLU A 81 -9.70 -2.72 -0.58
C GLU A 81 -10.64 -3.92 -0.79
N ILE A 82 -10.76 -4.77 0.21
CA ILE A 82 -11.73 -5.86 0.24
C ILE A 82 -12.45 -5.90 1.58
N GLN A 83 -13.61 -6.55 1.60
CA GLN A 83 -14.38 -6.77 2.80
C GLN A 83 -13.97 -8.06 3.52
N ALA A 84 -14.22 -8.16 4.83
CA ALA A 84 -13.83 -9.34 5.63
C ALA A 84 -14.47 -10.66 5.12
N ASN A 85 -15.63 -10.58 4.46
CA ASN A 85 -16.30 -11.73 3.85
C ASN A 85 -15.68 -12.17 2.51
N GLU A 86 -14.77 -11.38 1.94
CA GLU A 86 -14.01 -11.70 0.73
C GLU A 86 -12.68 -12.39 1.05
N LEU A 87 -12.30 -12.46 2.33
CA LEU A 87 -11.10 -13.19 2.75
C LEU A 87 -11.19 -14.68 2.43
N PRO A 88 -10.15 -15.26 1.81
CA PRO A 88 -10.08 -16.69 1.58
C PRO A 88 -10.19 -17.52 2.88
N ALA A 89 -10.93 -18.63 2.82
CA ALA A 89 -11.13 -19.53 3.95
C ALA A 89 -9.81 -20.00 4.63
N PRO A 90 -8.70 -20.27 3.91
CA PRO A 90 -7.43 -20.61 4.55
C PRO A 90 -6.89 -19.51 5.48
N ILE A 91 -7.12 -18.24 5.14
CA ILE A 91 -6.65 -17.09 5.93
C ILE A 91 -7.50 -16.95 7.19
N THR A 92 -8.83 -16.99 7.05
CA THR A 92 -9.73 -16.91 8.22
C THR A 92 -9.49 -18.04 9.21
N ALA A 93 -9.22 -19.26 8.72
CA ALA A 93 -8.86 -20.40 9.56
C ALA A 93 -7.52 -20.19 10.30
N ILE A 94 -6.52 -19.60 9.65
CA ILE A 94 -5.22 -19.33 10.29
C ILE A 94 -5.32 -18.18 11.29
N ILE A 95 -6.11 -17.14 11.01
CA ILE A 95 -6.41 -16.07 11.97
C ILE A 95 -7.02 -16.66 13.23
N GLN A 96 -8.08 -17.46 13.11
CA GLN A 96 -8.73 -18.11 14.25
C GLN A 96 -7.77 -19.00 15.06
N LYS A 97 -6.86 -19.71 14.38
CA LYS A 97 -5.93 -20.65 15.02
C LYS A 97 -4.75 -19.95 15.71
N GLN A 98 -4.12 -18.99 15.05
CA GLN A 98 -2.83 -18.41 15.48
C GLN A 98 -3.00 -17.06 16.20
N PHE A 99 -4.09 -16.35 15.95
CA PHE A 99 -4.36 -15.01 16.47
C PHE A 99 -5.59 -15.04 17.37
N ALA A 100 -5.64 -16.00 18.30
CA ALA A 100 -6.79 -16.17 19.19
C ALA A 100 -7.10 -14.90 20.01
N GLY A 101 -8.36 -14.48 19.94
CA GLY A 101 -8.86 -13.26 20.58
C GLY A 101 -8.50 -11.97 19.87
N TYR A 102 -7.95 -12.04 18.65
CA TYR A 102 -7.98 -10.92 17.71
C TYR A 102 -9.23 -11.01 16.84
N THR A 103 -9.74 -9.86 16.41
CA THR A 103 -10.75 -9.73 15.36
C THR A 103 -10.11 -9.13 14.12
N VAL A 104 -10.64 -9.47 12.94
CA VAL A 104 -10.30 -8.72 11.72
C VAL A 104 -10.89 -7.33 11.90
N ASP A 105 -10.04 -6.31 11.93
CA ASP A 105 -10.51 -4.94 11.79
C ASP A 105 -10.87 -4.74 10.31
N GLY A 106 -11.98 -4.05 10.06
CA GLY A 106 -12.41 -3.72 8.70
C GLY A 106 -11.58 -2.58 8.10
N ASN A 107 -10.83 -1.86 8.93
CA ASN A 107 -9.88 -0.86 8.50
C ASN A 107 -8.63 -1.58 7.94
N ASP A 108 -8.12 -1.16 6.78
CA ASP A 108 -6.90 -1.70 6.14
C ASP A 108 -6.94 -3.21 5.84
N LEU A 109 -7.94 -3.61 5.06
CA LEU A 109 -8.08 -4.95 4.52
C LEU A 109 -7.90 -4.94 2.99
N ASP A 110 -6.73 -5.37 2.53
CA ASP A 110 -6.36 -5.26 1.12
C ASP A 110 -6.06 -6.60 0.48
N LYS A 111 -6.50 -6.76 -0.77
CA LYS A 111 -5.95 -7.77 -1.68
C LYS A 111 -4.86 -7.16 -2.54
N ILE A 112 -3.64 -7.61 -2.29
CA ILE A 112 -2.44 -7.17 -2.99
C ILE A 112 -2.14 -8.12 -4.15
N THR A 113 -1.80 -7.55 -5.30
CA THR A 113 -1.15 -8.24 -6.41
C THR A 113 0.25 -7.66 -6.61
N ASN A 114 1.28 -8.47 -6.38
CA ASN A 114 2.67 -8.08 -6.62
C ASN A 114 3.31 -9.04 -7.62
N ASN A 115 3.74 -8.53 -8.78
CA ASN A 115 4.33 -9.32 -9.87
C ASN A 115 3.51 -10.57 -10.28
N GLY A 116 2.18 -10.53 -10.13
CA GLY A 116 1.26 -11.62 -10.47
C GLY A 116 0.97 -12.60 -9.33
N GLU A 117 1.61 -12.45 -8.17
CA GLU A 117 1.29 -13.20 -6.96
C GLU A 117 0.27 -12.43 -6.10
N PHE A 118 -0.60 -13.16 -5.39
CA PHE A 118 -1.66 -12.59 -4.57
C PHE A 118 -1.35 -12.73 -3.08
N PHE A 119 -1.56 -11.64 -2.36
CA PHE A 119 -1.42 -11.53 -0.91
C PHE A 119 -2.62 -10.79 -0.32
N TYR A 120 -2.78 -10.91 0.99
CA TYR A 120 -3.84 -10.27 1.74
C TYR A 120 -3.23 -9.58 2.95
N ARG A 121 -3.31 -8.26 2.99
CA ARG A 121 -2.92 -7.47 4.17
C ARG A 121 -4.17 -7.31 5.03
N VAL A 122 -4.04 -7.68 6.30
CA VAL A 122 -5.15 -7.76 7.24
C VAL A 122 -4.71 -7.12 8.53
N ASP A 123 -5.43 -6.09 8.94
CA ASP A 123 -5.32 -5.54 10.29
C ASP A 123 -6.15 -6.37 11.27
N LEU A 124 -5.49 -6.72 12.37
CA LEU A 124 -6.05 -7.54 13.44
C LEU A 124 -6.06 -6.71 14.72
N GLU A 125 -7.24 -6.46 15.27
CA GLU A 125 -7.41 -5.71 16.52
C GLU A 125 -7.52 -6.65 17.72
N LYS A 126 -6.84 -6.29 18.81
CA LYS A 126 -7.09 -6.85 20.16
C LYS A 126 -6.83 -5.84 21.25
N ASN A 127 -7.88 -5.51 22.01
CA ASN A 127 -7.84 -4.53 23.10
C ASN A 127 -7.36 -3.15 22.62
N HIS A 128 -7.94 -2.62 21.54
CA HIS A 128 -7.57 -1.32 20.94
C HIS A 128 -6.10 -1.23 20.51
N ARG A 129 -5.57 -2.36 20.04
CA ARG A 129 -4.22 -2.46 19.49
C ARG A 129 -4.28 -3.27 18.23
N ASP A 130 -3.75 -2.68 17.18
CA ASP A 130 -3.79 -3.27 15.85
C ASP A 130 -2.43 -3.88 15.51
N ILE A 131 -2.50 -5.03 14.85
CA ILE A 131 -1.34 -5.63 14.20
C ILE A 131 -1.70 -5.93 12.75
N THR A 132 -0.91 -5.39 11.83
CA THR A 132 -1.01 -5.72 10.41
C THR A 132 -0.29 -7.04 10.12
N ARG A 133 -0.94 -7.94 9.39
CA ARG A 133 -0.32 -9.18 8.90
C ARG A 133 -0.60 -9.37 7.43
N VAL A 134 0.44 -9.75 6.70
CA VAL A 134 0.30 -10.14 5.29
C VAL A 134 0.29 -11.66 5.18
N PHE A 135 -0.70 -12.17 4.48
CA PHE A 135 -0.90 -13.59 4.23
C PHE A 135 -0.74 -13.89 2.74
N SER A 136 -0.11 -15.01 2.41
CA SER A 136 -0.21 -15.59 1.07
C SER A 136 -1.64 -16.08 0.81
N ALA A 137 -1.98 -16.37 -0.45
CA ALA A 137 -3.25 -17.02 -0.81
C ALA A 137 -3.52 -18.36 -0.08
N THR A 138 -2.50 -19.01 0.46
CA THR A 138 -2.61 -20.26 1.26
C THR A 138 -2.71 -20.01 2.77
N GLY A 139 -2.72 -18.75 3.20
CA GLY A 139 -2.82 -18.32 4.59
C GLY A 139 -1.50 -18.35 5.36
N LYS A 140 -0.35 -18.54 4.70
CA LYS A 140 0.95 -18.40 5.37
C LYS A 140 1.23 -16.93 5.63
N VAL A 141 1.63 -16.59 6.87
CA VAL A 141 2.13 -15.25 7.18
C VAL A 141 3.47 -15.02 6.46
N VAL A 142 3.58 -13.91 5.74
CA VAL A 142 4.74 -13.52 4.93
C VAL A 142 5.10 -12.05 5.19
N PRO A 143 6.32 -11.61 4.83
CA PRO A 143 6.64 -10.18 4.81
C PRO A 143 5.73 -9.41 3.86
N ASP A 144 5.56 -8.12 4.14
CA ASP A 144 4.82 -7.23 3.24
C ASP A 144 5.59 -7.07 1.92
N PRO A 145 4.98 -7.41 0.77
CA PRO A 145 5.61 -7.30 -0.54
C PRO A 145 5.83 -5.84 -1.02
N THR A 146 5.30 -4.85 -0.30
CA THR A 146 5.39 -3.43 -0.64
C THR A 146 6.63 -2.74 -0.06
N LEU A 147 7.21 -3.33 1.00
CA LEU A 147 8.35 -2.79 1.76
C LEU A 147 9.71 -3.17 1.15
#